data_AF-A0A699Q7B3-F1
#
_entry.id   AF-A0A699Q7B3-F1
#
_cell.length_a   1.000
_cell.length_b   1.000
_cell.length_c   1.000
_cell.angle_alpha   90.00
_cell.angle_beta   90.00
_cell.angle_gamma   90.00
#
_symmetry.space_group_name_H-M   'P 1'
#
loop_
_entity.id
_entity.type
_entity.pdbx_description
1 polymer ?
#
loop_
_entity_poly.entity_id
_entity_poly.type
_entity_poly.pdbx_seq_one_letter_code
_entity_poly.pdbx_strand_id
1 'polypeptide(L)'
;VALTWWNTHVQTVGHEAAYGMTWKTLMKMMTEKYYPRNKIRKLEMELWDLKVKGTDLASYTQRFQELALLCGRMFSEESDKIEKYVRGLPDMIHGSVVASNPKTMQEAIEIATELMDKKIRTFAECETASKRKFENTSRNTQNQQQQQSNKRQNTGRV
;
A
#
# COMPACT_ATOMS: atom_id res chain seq x y z
N VAL A 1 -34.45 -7.68 5.47
CA VAL A 1 -33.63 -6.89 6.44
C VAL A 1 -34.06 -5.42 6.46
N ALA A 2 -34.01 -4.68 5.35
CA ALA A 2 -34.49 -3.28 5.29
C ALA A 2 -36.01 -3.13 5.46
N LEU A 3 -36.79 -3.91 4.71
CA LEU A 3 -38.26 -3.92 4.82
C LEU A 3 -38.73 -4.32 6.22
N THR A 4 -38.10 -5.33 6.80
CA THR A 4 -38.40 -5.80 8.17
C THR A 4 -38.16 -4.70 9.20
N TRP A 5 -37.04 -3.97 9.10
CA TRP A 5 -36.73 -2.84 9.97
C TRP A 5 -37.75 -1.71 9.82
N TRP A 6 -38.11 -1.34 8.59
CA TRP A 6 -39.10 -0.30 8.33
C TRP A 6 -40.46 -0.65 8.93
N ASN A 7 -40.91 -1.89 8.75
CA ASN A 7 -42.17 -2.37 9.32
C ASN A 7 -42.17 -2.31 10.86
N THR A 8 -41.07 -2.69 11.52
CA THR A 8 -40.93 -2.52 12.98
C THR A 8 -40.96 -1.06 13.39
N HIS A 9 -40.31 -0.18 12.62
CA HIS A 9 -40.28 1.25 12.93
C HIS A 9 -41.69 1.87 12.85
N VAL A 10 -42.44 1.59 11.78
CA VAL A 10 -43.83 2.03 11.58
C VAL A 10 -44.75 1.52 12.71
N GLN A 11 -44.56 0.28 13.17
CA GLN A 11 -45.30 -0.26 14.32
C GLN A 11 -44.99 0.48 15.63
N THR A 12 -43.75 0.93 15.80
CA THR A 12 -43.28 1.57 17.04
C THR A 12 -43.74 3.02 17.15
N VAL A 13 -43.62 3.79 16.07
CA VAL A 13 -43.97 5.23 16.09
C VAL A 13 -45.41 5.51 15.65
N GLY A 14 -46.10 4.52 15.07
CA GLY A 14 -47.45 4.65 14.53
C GLY A 14 -47.46 5.14 13.07
N HIS A 15 -48.52 4.80 12.34
CA HIS A 15 -48.63 5.14 10.90
C HIS A 15 -48.58 6.65 10.65
N GLU A 16 -49.39 7.44 11.36
CA GLU A 16 -49.43 8.91 11.21
C GLU A 16 -48.05 9.55 11.36
N ALA A 17 -47.32 9.22 12.43
CA ALA A 17 -45.98 9.77 12.66
C ALA A 17 -44.93 9.23 11.68
N ALA A 18 -45.03 7.95 11.30
CA ALA A 18 -44.10 7.33 10.36
C ALA A 18 -44.23 7.92 8.95
N TYR A 19 -45.45 8.09 8.45
CA TYR A 19 -45.68 8.64 7.12
C TYR A 19 -45.65 10.18 7.10
N GLY A 20 -45.84 10.84 8.24
CA GLY A 20 -45.65 12.29 8.41
C GLY A 20 -44.19 12.73 8.48
N MET A 21 -43.22 11.81 8.55
CA MET A 21 -41.81 12.16 8.63
C MET A 21 -41.26 12.69 7.30
N THR A 22 -40.32 13.64 7.38
CA THR A 22 -39.65 14.13 6.16
C THR A 22 -38.69 13.07 5.59
N TRP A 23 -38.50 13.11 4.26
CA TRP A 23 -37.51 12.28 3.58
C TRP A 23 -36.09 12.42 4.17
N LYS A 24 -35.72 13.65 4.60
CA LYS A 24 -34.42 13.91 5.25
C LYS A 24 -34.27 13.13 6.56
N THR A 25 -35.33 13.04 7.36
CA THR A 25 -35.34 12.26 8.60
C THR A 25 -35.22 10.77 8.31
N LEU A 26 -36.00 10.27 7.35
CA LEU A 26 -35.93 8.86 6.93
C LEU A 26 -34.52 8.48 6.45
N MET A 27 -33.94 9.32 5.58
CA MET A 27 -32.59 9.10 5.05
C MET A 27 -31.53 9.10 6.16
N LYS A 28 -31.67 9.98 7.16
CA LYS A 28 -30.80 10.00 8.35
C LYS A 28 -30.90 8.69 9.13
N MET A 29 -32.11 8.21 9.42
CA MET A 29 -32.31 6.95 10.15
C MET A 29 -31.77 5.73 9.41
N MET A 30 -32.01 5.66 8.10
CA MET A 30 -31.45 4.62 7.24
C MET A 30 -29.92 4.65 7.25
N THR A 31 -29.33 5.84 7.16
CA THR A 31 -27.87 6.01 7.23
C THR A 31 -27.32 5.59 8.59
N GLU A 32 -27.96 5.96 9.70
CA GLU A 32 -27.53 5.56 11.05
C GLU A 32 -27.62 4.05 11.27
N LYS A 33 -28.67 3.40 10.73
CA LYS A 33 -28.90 1.96 10.86
C LYS A 33 -27.91 1.12 10.05
N TYR A 34 -27.65 1.51 8.80
CA TYR A 34 -26.91 0.70 7.82
C TYR A 34 -25.48 1.18 7.56
N TYR A 35 -25.20 2.45 7.83
CA TYR A 35 -23.88 3.06 7.68
C TYR A 35 -23.45 3.73 9.00
N PRO A 36 -23.32 2.92 10.08
CA PRO A 36 -23.16 3.46 11.42
C PRO A 36 -21.78 4.12 11.59
N ARG A 37 -21.76 5.28 12.26
CA ARG A 37 -20.59 6.16 12.34
C ARG A 37 -19.36 5.48 12.96
N ASN A 38 -19.54 4.53 13.87
CA ASN A 38 -18.45 3.77 14.49
C ASN A 38 -17.72 2.87 13.48
N LYS A 39 -18.45 2.27 12.52
CA LYS A 39 -17.85 1.45 11.45
C LYS A 39 -17.07 2.33 10.49
N ILE A 40 -17.63 3.48 10.11
CA ILE A 40 -16.92 4.47 9.29
C ILE A 40 -15.64 4.91 9.99
N ARG A 41 -15.71 5.33 11.26
CA ARG A 41 -14.53 5.71 12.05
C ARG A 41 -13.45 4.63 12.09
N LYS A 42 -13.85 3.36 12.16
CA LYS A 42 -12.88 2.25 12.09
C LYS A 42 -12.16 2.20 10.75
N LEU A 43 -12.88 2.39 9.65
CA LEU A 43 -12.29 2.46 8.30
C LEU A 43 -11.44 3.72 8.13
N GLU A 44 -11.86 4.86 8.69
CA GLU A 44 -11.08 6.11 8.70
C GLU A 44 -9.74 5.93 9.42
N MET A 45 -9.73 5.24 10.57
CA MET A 45 -8.50 4.90 11.29
C MET A 45 -7.62 3.92 10.49
N GLU A 46 -8.22 2.89 9.90
CA GLU A 46 -7.47 1.95 9.05
C GLU A 46 -6.80 2.66 7.87
N LEU A 47 -7.53 3.56 7.22
CA LEU A 47 -6.99 4.38 6.13
C LEU A 47 -5.85 5.28 6.62
N TRP A 48 -6.00 5.88 7.81
CA TRP A 48 -4.96 6.70 8.43
C TRP A 48 -3.65 5.94 8.64
N ASP A 49 -3.73 4.73 9.17
CA ASP A 49 -2.57 3.88 9.48
C ASP A 49 -2.08 3.05 8.27
N LEU A 50 -2.78 3.11 7.13
CA LEU A 50 -2.44 2.33 5.95
C LEU A 50 -1.07 2.73 5.39
N LYS A 51 -0.18 1.74 5.27
CA LYS A 51 1.16 1.84 4.68
C LYS A 51 1.46 0.61 3.85
N VAL A 52 2.35 0.76 2.85
CA VAL A 52 2.86 -0.37 2.06
C VAL A 52 3.60 -1.35 2.98
N LYS A 53 3.33 -2.65 2.83
CA LYS A 53 4.04 -3.71 3.56
C LYS A 53 5.05 -4.38 2.63
N GLY A 54 6.33 -4.27 2.97
CA GLY A 54 7.41 -4.79 2.12
C GLY A 54 7.44 -4.09 0.75
N THR A 55 7.25 -4.86 -0.32
CA THR A 55 7.20 -4.38 -1.71
C THR A 55 5.82 -4.52 -2.35
N ASP A 56 4.78 -4.87 -1.58
CA ASP A 56 3.43 -5.10 -2.11
C ASP A 56 2.64 -3.79 -2.26
N LEU A 57 2.96 -3.04 -3.31
CA LEU A 57 2.27 -1.80 -3.65
C LEU A 57 0.87 -2.05 -4.25
N ALA A 58 0.66 -3.18 -4.91
CA ALA A 58 -0.61 -3.52 -5.54
C ALA A 58 -1.71 -3.69 -4.50
N SER A 59 -1.47 -4.51 -3.46
CA SER A 59 -2.44 -4.68 -2.36
C SER A 59 -2.67 -3.38 -1.59
N TYR A 60 -1.62 -2.57 -1.40
CA TYR A 60 -1.75 -1.25 -0.78
C TYR A 60 -2.68 -0.34 -1.60
N THR A 61 -2.46 -0.25 -2.92
CA THR A 61 -3.23 0.62 -3.82
C THR A 61 -4.68 0.19 -3.89
N GLN A 62 -4.94 -1.11 -4.04
CA GLN A 62 -6.29 -1.65 -4.02
C GLN A 62 -7.00 -1.31 -2.71
N ARG A 63 -6.35 -1.58 -1.56
CA ARG A 63 -6.94 -1.33 -0.25
C ARG A 63 -7.19 0.16 -0.01
N PHE A 64 -6.28 1.02 -0.47
CA PHE A 64 -6.44 2.46 -0.40
C PHE A 64 -7.66 2.93 -1.18
N GLN A 65 -7.84 2.47 -2.42
CA GLN A 65 -8.98 2.86 -3.26
C GLN A 65 -10.32 2.41 -2.65
N GLU A 66 -10.38 1.17 -2.13
CA GLU A 66 -11.55 0.67 -1.39
C GLU A 66 -11.90 1.53 -0.17
N LEU A 67 -10.90 1.83 0.67
CA LEU A 67 -11.09 2.63 1.87
C LEU A 67 -11.45 4.08 1.56
N ALA A 68 -10.84 4.68 0.53
CA ALA A 68 -11.14 6.04 0.09
C ALA A 68 -12.58 6.15 -0.45
N LEU A 69 -13.08 5.13 -1.14
CA LEU A 69 -14.47 5.06 -1.58
C LEU A 69 -15.43 4.96 -0.38
N LEU A 70 -15.10 4.09 0.58
CA LEU A 70 -15.91 3.91 1.80
C LEU A 70 -15.83 5.09 2.76
N CYS A 71 -14.78 5.91 2.71
CA CYS A 71 -14.55 7.06 3.56
C CYS A 71 -14.66 8.37 2.77
N GLY A 72 -15.62 8.47 1.85
CA GLY A 72 -15.74 9.62 0.93
C GLY A 72 -15.88 11.00 1.59
N ARG A 73 -16.12 11.08 2.91
CA ARG A 73 -16.15 12.35 3.68
C ARG A 73 -14.79 12.77 4.24
N MET A 74 -13.74 11.94 4.14
CA MET A 74 -12.41 12.25 4.65
C MET A 74 -11.60 13.17 3.74
N PHE A 75 -11.88 13.16 2.44
CA PHE A 75 -11.15 13.93 1.44
C PHE A 75 -12.06 15.04 0.93
N SER A 76 -11.62 16.29 1.06
CA SER A 76 -12.37 17.44 0.53
C SER A 76 -12.01 17.65 -0.94
N GLU A 77 -10.75 17.39 -1.28
CA GLU A 77 -10.20 17.55 -2.63
C GLU A 77 -9.45 16.28 -3.08
N GLU A 78 -9.17 16.16 -4.38
CA GLU A 78 -8.35 15.07 -4.92
C GLU A 78 -6.90 15.14 -4.41
N SER A 79 -6.38 16.35 -4.19
CA SER A 79 -5.08 16.62 -3.58
C SER A 79 -4.93 15.96 -2.20
N ASP A 80 -5.94 16.06 -1.32
CA ASP A 80 -5.94 15.42 0.00
C ASP A 80 -5.78 13.90 -0.11
N LYS A 81 -6.45 13.31 -1.12
CA LYS A 81 -6.41 11.88 -1.39
C LYS A 81 -5.03 11.45 -1.89
N ILE A 82 -4.43 12.23 -2.77
CA ILE A 82 -3.08 12.02 -3.29
C ILE A 82 -2.08 12.11 -2.15
N GLU A 83 -2.13 13.15 -1.32
CA GLU A 83 -1.23 13.33 -0.18
C GLU A 83 -1.31 12.13 0.77
N LYS A 84 -2.53 11.67 1.07
CA LYS A 84 -2.72 10.53 1.96
C LYS A 84 -2.18 9.22 1.38
N TYR A 85 -2.25 9.03 0.07
CA TYR A 85 -1.66 7.89 -0.62
C TYR A 85 -0.13 7.96 -0.57
N VAL A 86 0.45 9.11 -0.93
CA VAL A 86 1.91 9.30 -0.92
C VAL A 86 2.50 9.08 0.47
N ARG A 87 1.83 9.53 1.53
CA ARG A 87 2.26 9.33 2.92
C ARG A 87 2.36 7.85 3.35
N GLY A 88 1.66 6.94 2.67
CA GLY A 88 1.73 5.50 2.95
C GLY A 88 2.81 4.77 2.17
N LEU A 89 3.50 5.44 1.24
CA LEU A 89 4.55 4.86 0.42
C LEU A 89 5.86 4.68 1.21
N PRO A 90 6.70 3.69 0.83
CA PRO A 90 7.98 3.49 1.48
C PRO A 90 8.98 4.59 1.10
N ASP A 91 9.88 4.92 2.04
CA ASP A 91 10.87 6.01 1.93
C ASP A 91 11.69 5.96 0.63
N MET A 92 11.96 4.76 0.12
CA MET A 92 12.73 4.53 -1.09
C MET A 92 12.14 5.17 -2.37
N ILE A 93 10.82 5.42 -2.39
CA ILE A 93 10.11 6.07 -3.52
C ILE A 93 9.38 7.35 -3.09
N HIS A 94 9.08 7.52 -1.80
CA HIS A 94 8.29 8.65 -1.28
C HIS A 94 8.76 10.00 -1.82
N GLY A 95 10.05 10.31 -1.64
CA GLY A 95 10.61 11.60 -2.08
C GLY A 95 10.50 11.83 -3.59
N SER A 96 10.66 10.78 -4.39
CA SER A 96 10.54 10.86 -5.85
C SER A 96 9.11 11.09 -6.30
N VAL A 97 8.12 10.44 -5.68
CA VAL A 97 6.70 10.66 -5.98
C VAL A 97 6.27 12.08 -5.61
N VAL A 98 6.69 12.58 -4.44
CA VAL A 98 6.44 13.97 -4.03
C VAL A 98 7.00 14.96 -5.04
N ALA A 99 8.23 14.73 -5.51
CA ALA A 99 8.87 15.60 -6.50
C ALA A 99 8.16 15.61 -7.86
N SER A 100 7.54 14.50 -8.26
CA SER A 100 6.77 14.41 -9.51
C SER A 100 5.44 15.18 -9.47
N ASN A 101 4.96 15.60 -8.30
CA ASN A 101 3.77 16.44 -8.12
C ASN A 101 2.53 15.96 -8.93
N PRO A 102 2.08 14.70 -8.72
CA PRO A 102 0.93 14.14 -9.43
C PRO A 102 -0.32 14.99 -9.22
N LYS A 103 -1.10 15.17 -10.29
CA LYS A 103 -2.36 15.92 -10.28
C LYS A 103 -3.58 15.03 -10.10
N THR A 104 -3.45 13.76 -10.48
CA THR A 104 -4.52 12.78 -10.33
C THR A 104 -4.06 11.60 -9.48
N MET A 105 -5.03 10.91 -8.88
CA MET A 105 -4.74 9.66 -8.17
C MET A 105 -4.10 8.60 -9.07
N GLN A 106 -4.51 8.56 -10.34
CA GLN A 106 -3.99 7.59 -11.30
C GLN A 106 -2.52 7.85 -11.61
N GLU A 107 -2.14 9.11 -11.84
CA GLU A 107 -0.74 9.51 -12.02
C GLU A 107 0.11 9.12 -10.80
N ALA A 108 -0.39 9.38 -9.59
CA ALA A 108 0.33 9.01 -8.36
C ALA A 108 0.62 7.50 -8.28
N ILE A 109 -0.36 6.67 -8.67
CA ILE A 109 -0.24 5.20 -8.69
C ILE A 109 0.76 4.74 -9.76
N GLU A 110 0.68 5.31 -10.97
CA GLU A 110 1.57 4.97 -12.08
C GLU A 110 3.03 5.30 -11.74
N ILE A 111 3.29 6.51 -11.23
CA ILE A 111 4.62 6.95 -10.81
C ILE A 111 5.16 6.05 -9.69
N ALA A 112 4.34 5.76 -8.68
CA ALA A 112 4.75 4.89 -7.57
C ALA A 112 5.11 3.47 -8.05
N THR A 113 4.32 2.92 -8.98
CA THR A 113 4.54 1.59 -9.57
C THR A 113 5.82 1.55 -10.39
N GLU A 114 6.02 2.52 -11.29
CA GLU A 114 7.22 2.61 -12.10
C GLU A 114 8.49 2.71 -11.22
N LEU A 115 8.44 3.56 -10.19
CA LEU A 115 9.56 3.75 -9.27
C LEU A 115 9.86 2.50 -8.47
N MET A 116 8.83 1.80 -7.98
CA MET A 116 9.01 0.57 -7.22
C MET A 116 9.63 -0.54 -8.09
N ASP A 117 9.11 -0.72 -9.29
CA ASP A 117 9.63 -1.65 -10.28
C ASP A 117 11.09 -1.36 -10.65
N LYS A 118 11.42 -0.07 -10.83
CA LYS A 118 12.79 0.37 -11.09
C LYS A 118 13.73 0.02 -9.94
N LYS A 119 13.32 0.25 -8.68
CA LYS A 119 14.13 -0.10 -7.51
C LYS A 119 14.33 -1.61 -7.40
N ILE A 120 13.28 -2.41 -7.59
CA ILE A 120 13.38 -3.88 -7.56
C ILE A 120 14.38 -4.38 -8.61
N ARG A 121 14.30 -3.87 -9.85
CA ARG A 121 15.26 -4.20 -10.92
C ARG A 121 16.70 -3.85 -10.54
N THR A 122 16.93 -2.63 -10.03
CA THR A 122 18.27 -2.20 -9.59
C THR A 122 18.82 -3.09 -8.47
N PHE A 123 18.00 -3.48 -7.48
CA PHE A 123 18.44 -4.37 -6.41
C PHE A 123 18.82 -5.76 -6.94
N ALA A 124 18.01 -6.34 -7.83
CA ALA A 124 18.31 -7.64 -8.45
C ALA A 124 19.62 -7.60 -9.26
N GLU A 125 19.87 -6.52 -10.02
CA GLU A 125 21.11 -6.32 -10.76
C GLU A 125 22.32 -6.23 -9.82
N CYS A 126 22.24 -5.43 -8.76
CA CYS A 126 23.30 -5.31 -7.75
C CYS A 126 23.60 -6.64 -7.05
N GLU A 127 22.59 -7.47 -6.78
CA GLU A 127 22.76 -8.78 -6.18
C GLU A 127 23.52 -9.74 -7.12
N THR A 128 23.15 -9.77 -8.41
CA THR A 128 23.86 -10.62 -9.39
C THR A 128 25.30 -10.17 -9.65
N ALA A 129 25.55 -8.85 -9.62
CA ALA A 129 26.88 -8.29 -9.78
C ALA A 129 27.78 -8.63 -8.58
N SER A 130 27.23 -8.57 -7.37
CA SER A 130 27.95 -8.91 -6.14
C SER A 130 28.28 -10.41 -6.07
N LYS A 131 27.34 -11.29 -6.47
CA LYS A 131 27.58 -12.73 -6.60
C LYS A 131 28.72 -13.06 -7.58
N ARG A 132 28.70 -12.45 -8.77
CA ARG A 132 29.77 -12.62 -9.77
C ARG A 132 31.13 -12.14 -9.25
N LYS A 133 31.19 -11.02 -8.51
CA LYS A 133 32.43 -10.54 -7.88
C LYS A 133 32.93 -11.50 -6.81
N PHE A 134 32.06 -11.98 -5.92
CA PHE A 134 32.43 -12.93 -4.87
C PHE A 134 32.99 -14.24 -5.44
N GLU A 135 32.35 -14.78 -6.47
CA GLU A 135 32.78 -16.02 -7.12
C GLU A 135 34.14 -15.85 -7.83
N ASN A 136 34.36 -14.70 -8.47
CA ASN A 136 35.65 -14.38 -9.09
C ASN A 136 36.77 -14.20 -8.06
N THR A 137 36.49 -13.56 -6.91
CA THR A 137 37.47 -13.42 -5.82
C THR A 137 37.79 -14.77 -5.17
N SER A 138 36.80 -15.64 -4.99
CA SER A 138 36.98 -16.98 -4.44
C SER A 138 37.88 -17.84 -5.34
N ARG A 139 37.58 -17.90 -6.65
CA ARG A 139 38.41 -18.65 -7.63
C ARG A 139 39.85 -18.15 -7.68
N ASN A 140 40.06 -16.84 -7.60
CA ASN A 140 41.42 -16.28 -7.65
C ASN A 140 42.24 -16.62 -6.39
N THR A 141 41.61 -16.59 -5.21
CA THR A 141 42.26 -16.98 -3.94
C THR A 141 42.62 -18.47 -3.92
N GLN A 142 41.73 -19.33 -4.42
CA GLN A 142 41.98 -20.77 -4.51
C GLN A 142 43.14 -21.09 -5.48
N ASN A 143 43.17 -20.44 -6.65
CA ASN A 143 44.25 -20.62 -7.62
C ASN A 143 45.61 -20.15 -7.06
N GLN A 144 45.66 -19.05 -6.29
CA GLN A 144 46.89 -18.60 -5.64
C GLN A 144 47.42 -19.57 -4.57
N GLN A 145 46.53 -20.14 -3.74
CA GLN A 145 46.94 -21.16 -2.75
C GLN A 145 47.49 -22.43 -3.43
N GLN A 146 46.88 -22.86 -4.53
CA GLN A 146 47.34 -24.03 -5.28
C GLN A 146 48.72 -23.78 -5.94
N GLN A 147 48.96 -22.58 -6.47
CA GLN A 147 50.27 -22.20 -7.01
C GLN A 147 51.37 -22.12 -5.94
N GLN A 148 51.06 -21.59 -4.74
CA GLN A 148 52.03 -21.57 -3.64
C GLN A 148 52.35 -22.97 -3.10
N SER A 149 51.35 -23.86 -3.04
CA SER A 149 51.52 -25.29 -2.71
C SER A 149 52.47 -25.98 -3.70
N ASN A 150 52.22 -25.82 -5.01
CA ASN A 150 53.02 -26.46 -6.06
C ASN A 150 54.46 -25.96 -6.10
N LYS A 151 54.71 -24.69 -5.73
CA LYS A 151 56.07 -24.13 -5.62
C LYS A 151 56.88 -24.71 -4.46
N ARG A 152 56.24 -25.11 -3.36
CA ARG A 152 56.92 -25.70 -2.19
C ARG A 152 57.30 -27.17 -2.40
N GLN A 153 56.57 -27.91 -3.24
CA GLN A 153 56.86 -29.32 -3.52
C GLN A 153 58.04 -29.52 -4.50
N ASN A 154 58.40 -28.50 -5.29
CA ASN A 154 59.45 -28.61 -6.30
C ASN A 154 60.87 -28.31 -5.79
N THR A 155 61.03 -27.92 -4.52
CA THR A 155 62.34 -27.64 -3.89
C THR A 155 62.96 -28.82 -3.13
N GLY A 156 62.34 -30.01 -3.17
CA GLY A 156 62.76 -31.18 -2.39
C GLY A 156 63.29 -32.38 -3.20
N ARG A 157 63.71 -32.18 -4.45
CA ARG A 157 64.29 -33.23 -5.29
C ARG A 157 65.64 -32.79 -5.84
N VAL A 158 66.70 -33.02 -5.06
CA VAL A 158 68.10 -33.10 -5.50
C VAL A 158 68.68 -34.35 -4.87
#